data_AF-A0A9P5JVS6-F1
#
_entry.id   AF-A0A9P5JVS6-F1
#
_cell.length_a   1.000
_cell.length_b   1.000
_cell.length_c   1.000
_cell.angle_alpha   90.00
_cell.angle_beta   90.00
_cell.angle_gamma   90.00
#
_symmetry.space_group_name_H-M   'P 1'
#
loop_
_entity.id
_entity.type
_entity.pdbx_description
1 polymer ?
#
loop_
_entity_poly.entity_id
_entity_poly.type
_entity_poly.pdbx_seq_one_letter_code
_entity_poly.pdbx_strand_id
1 'polypeptide(L)'
;MIYFTTFILALFFSQIARAVPACGDIIPPESPTPVDQFNLPIPAPTVVTHNKKYDDPHGEVKHTECSKLYPQHHRFHNFPSFPRIGGAFDIPPSSNCGICWKLTNLKNNDSIIITTLDHADHGFDISEEAFKDLNGGHLVPELHHVEYRRVPPSVCGL
;
A
#
# COMPACT_ATOMS: atom_id res chain seq x y z
N MET A 1 -65.08 41.77 10.20
CA MET A 1 -65.93 40.72 9.58
C MET A 1 -65.24 39.39 9.90
N ILE A 2 -65.45 38.68 11.02
CA ILE A 2 -66.64 38.06 11.66
C ILE A 2 -67.41 37.08 10.75
N TYR A 3 -67.70 35.90 11.33
CA TYR A 3 -68.59 34.76 10.98
C TYR A 3 -67.85 33.58 10.30
N PHE A 4 -67.59 32.42 10.92
CA PHE A 4 -68.31 31.57 11.90
C PHE A 4 -69.69 31.10 11.43
N THR A 5 -69.76 29.90 10.82
CA THR A 5 -70.89 28.95 10.80
C THR A 5 -70.38 27.61 10.22
N THR A 6 -70.14 26.54 10.99
CA THR A 6 -71.11 25.45 11.36
C THR A 6 -71.75 24.81 10.12
N PHE A 7 -71.92 23.51 9.91
CA PHE A 7 -72.06 22.34 10.79
C PHE A 7 -72.28 21.12 9.86
N ILE A 8 -71.85 19.92 10.27
CA ILE A 8 -72.44 18.61 9.92
C ILE A 8 -72.40 18.16 8.44
N LEU A 9 -71.60 17.12 8.16
CA LEU A 9 -72.17 15.81 7.82
C LEU A 9 -71.15 14.70 8.11
N ALA A 10 -71.39 13.99 9.21
CA ALA A 10 -70.73 12.73 9.51
C ALA A 10 -71.36 11.61 8.67
N LEU A 11 -70.59 10.53 8.52
CA LEU A 11 -71.00 9.19 8.09
C LEU A 11 -71.20 9.10 6.55
N PHE A 12 -70.65 8.15 5.80
CA PHE A 12 -70.65 6.71 6.03
C PHE A 12 -69.51 6.03 5.23
N PHE A 13 -68.84 5.06 5.87
CA PHE A 13 -68.42 3.78 5.32
C PHE A 13 -67.63 3.76 3.99
N SER A 14 -66.37 3.31 4.07
CA SER A 14 -66.07 1.90 3.80
C SER A 14 -64.56 1.63 3.88
N GLN A 15 -64.25 0.62 4.66
CA GLN A 15 -62.94 -0.01 4.81
C GLN A 15 -62.39 -0.45 3.45
N ILE A 16 -61.19 -0.01 3.10
CA ILE A 16 -60.28 -0.85 2.32
C ILE A 16 -58.97 -0.85 3.08
N ALA A 17 -58.86 -1.76 4.05
CA ALA A 17 -57.58 -2.19 4.58
C ALA A 17 -56.81 -2.84 3.43
N ARG A 18 -56.01 -2.05 2.70
CA ARG A 18 -54.94 -2.60 1.87
C ARG A 18 -53.83 -3.04 2.81
N ALA A 19 -53.62 -4.35 2.87
CA ALA A 19 -52.47 -4.95 3.50
C ALA A 19 -51.20 -4.27 2.96
N VAL A 20 -50.52 -3.53 3.83
CA VAL A 20 -49.14 -3.08 3.57
C VAL A 20 -48.27 -4.32 3.79
N PRO A 21 -47.58 -4.84 2.77
CA PRO A 21 -46.53 -5.82 3.00
C PRO A 21 -45.47 -5.13 3.87
N ALA A 22 -45.04 -5.78 4.94
CA ALA A 22 -43.97 -5.30 5.79
C ALA A 22 -42.81 -4.85 4.90
N CYS A 23 -42.50 -3.55 4.92
CA CYS A 23 -41.25 -3.06 4.39
C CYS A 23 -40.17 -3.73 5.23
N GLY A 24 -39.51 -4.73 4.65
CA GLY A 24 -38.31 -5.28 5.22
C GLY A 24 -37.34 -4.14 5.50
N ASP A 25 -36.72 -4.19 6.68
CA ASP A 25 -35.66 -3.28 7.05
C ASP A 25 -34.58 -3.32 5.98
N ILE A 26 -34.55 -2.30 5.12
CA ILE A 26 -33.37 -2.03 4.32
C ILE A 26 -32.34 -1.52 5.31
N ILE A 27 -31.53 -2.45 5.83
CA ILE A 27 -30.28 -2.12 6.49
C ILE A 27 -29.53 -1.23 5.49
N PRO A 28 -29.23 0.05 5.81
CA PRO A 28 -28.37 0.86 4.96
C PRO A 28 -27.08 0.08 4.75
N PRO A 29 -26.47 0.07 3.55
CA PRO A 29 -25.21 -0.61 3.36
C PRO A 29 -24.27 -0.11 4.42
N GLU A 30 -23.86 -1.02 5.31
CA GLU A 30 -22.90 -0.75 6.36
C GLU A 30 -21.71 -0.12 5.66
N SER A 31 -21.54 1.19 5.86
CA SER A 31 -20.31 1.87 5.49
C SER A 31 -19.22 1.03 6.13
N PRO A 32 -18.27 0.46 5.36
CA PRO A 32 -17.29 -0.44 5.93
C PRO A 32 -16.66 0.32 7.08
N THR A 33 -16.89 -0.20 8.29
CA THR A 33 -16.24 0.28 9.48
C THR A 33 -14.75 0.39 9.15
N PRO A 34 -14.05 1.46 9.58
CA PRO A 34 -12.60 1.48 9.48
C PRO A 34 -12.13 0.20 10.13
N VAL A 35 -11.66 -0.75 9.30
CA VAL A 35 -11.06 -1.99 9.80
C VAL A 35 -10.01 -1.50 10.78
N ASP A 36 -10.09 -1.94 12.02
CA ASP A 36 -9.09 -1.64 13.03
C ASP A 36 -7.79 -2.31 12.56
N GLN A 37 -7.03 -1.60 11.72
CA GLN A 37 -5.85 -2.09 10.99
C GLN A 37 -4.67 -2.40 11.92
N PHE A 38 -4.85 -2.25 13.24
CA PHE A 38 -3.82 -2.50 14.24
C PHE A 38 -3.63 -3.98 14.61
N ASN A 39 -4.35 -4.91 13.95
CA ASN A 39 -4.13 -6.35 14.13
C ASN A 39 -3.78 -7.09 12.84
N LEU A 40 -3.17 -6.40 11.87
CA LEU A 40 -2.51 -7.08 10.76
C LEU A 40 -1.39 -7.97 11.33
N PRO A 41 -1.26 -9.24 10.88
CA PRO A 41 -0.11 -10.06 11.24
C PRO A 41 1.16 -9.25 11.00
N ILE A 42 2.01 -9.13 12.03
CA ILE A 42 3.34 -8.54 11.84
C ILE A 42 3.99 -9.32 10.69
N PRO A 43 4.40 -8.66 9.59
CA PRO A 43 5.04 -9.35 8.49
C PRO A 43 6.21 -10.14 9.07
N ALA A 44 6.24 -11.46 8.82
CA ALA A 44 7.32 -12.29 9.31
C ALA A 44 8.65 -11.68 8.84
N PRO A 45 9.65 -11.53 9.72
CA PRO A 45 10.94 -10.97 9.33
C PRO A 45 11.50 -11.69 8.11
N THR A 46 12.03 -10.93 7.16
CA THR A 46 12.42 -11.45 5.85
C THR A 46 13.94 -11.51 5.68
N VAL A 47 14.35 -12.02 4.52
CA VAL A 47 15.73 -12.04 4.03
C VAL A 47 15.96 -10.81 3.15
N VAL A 48 17.16 -10.25 3.24
CA VAL A 48 17.63 -9.21 2.33
C VAL A 48 18.96 -9.66 1.74
N THR A 49 19.07 -9.66 0.41
CA THR A 49 20.32 -9.88 -0.34
C THR A 49 20.80 -8.57 -0.96
N HIS A 50 21.97 -8.62 -1.59
CA HIS A 50 22.51 -7.48 -2.32
C HIS A 50 22.90 -7.84 -3.76
N ASN A 51 22.77 -6.86 -4.65
CA ASN A 51 23.06 -7.02 -6.06
C ASN A 51 23.65 -5.74 -6.65
N LYS A 52 24.90 -5.86 -7.09
CA LYS A 52 25.68 -4.77 -7.68
C LYS A 52 25.03 -4.11 -8.89
N LYS A 53 24.10 -4.78 -9.57
CA LYS A 53 23.37 -4.19 -10.71
C LYS A 53 22.65 -2.89 -10.32
N TYR A 54 22.16 -2.80 -9.08
CA TYR A 54 21.40 -1.65 -8.59
C TYR A 54 22.31 -0.48 -8.15
N ASP A 55 23.61 -0.71 -7.99
CA ASP A 55 24.60 0.34 -7.72
C ASP A 55 25.03 1.08 -9.00
N ASP A 56 24.74 0.55 -10.19
CA ASP A 56 25.08 1.21 -11.45
C ASP A 56 24.13 2.41 -11.70
N PRO A 57 24.61 3.66 -11.62
CA PRO A 57 23.76 4.83 -11.89
C PRO A 57 23.20 4.82 -13.30
N HIS A 58 23.87 4.16 -14.24
CA HIS A 58 23.47 4.06 -15.64
C HIS A 58 22.61 2.84 -15.93
N GLY A 59 22.26 2.02 -14.94
CA GLY A 59 21.31 0.92 -15.11
C GLY A 59 19.96 1.44 -15.62
N GLU A 60 19.36 0.74 -16.59
CA GLU A 60 18.13 1.18 -17.25
C GLU A 60 16.89 0.54 -16.65
N VAL A 61 15.91 1.37 -16.28
CA VAL A 61 14.64 0.91 -15.70
C VAL A 61 13.85 0.02 -16.67
N LYS A 62 14.05 0.18 -17.98
CA LYS A 62 13.39 -0.68 -18.98
C LYS A 62 13.77 -2.17 -18.87
N HIS A 63 14.87 -2.49 -18.20
CA HIS A 63 15.35 -3.87 -17.97
C HIS A 63 14.90 -4.45 -16.62
N THR A 64 13.99 -3.76 -15.94
CA THR A 64 13.37 -4.17 -14.69
C THR A 64 11.91 -4.55 -14.92
N GLU A 65 11.30 -5.26 -13.98
CA GLU A 65 9.87 -5.60 -13.99
C GLU A 65 9.01 -4.32 -13.93
N CYS A 66 9.57 -3.22 -13.45
CA CYS A 66 8.96 -1.90 -13.45
C CYS A 66 9.33 -1.01 -14.63
N SER A 67 9.52 -1.60 -15.81
CA SER A 67 9.72 -0.90 -17.09
C SER A 67 8.69 0.22 -17.38
N LYS A 68 7.48 0.17 -16.82
CA LYS A 68 6.48 1.25 -16.94
C LYS A 68 6.90 2.58 -16.30
N LEU A 69 7.87 2.57 -15.38
CA LEU A 69 8.45 3.78 -14.78
C LEU A 69 9.47 4.46 -15.70
N TYR A 70 9.91 3.77 -16.77
CA TYR A 70 10.94 4.26 -17.68
C TYR A 70 10.69 5.66 -18.25
N PRO A 71 9.46 6.05 -18.68
CA PRO A 71 9.23 7.39 -19.23
C PRO A 71 9.52 8.55 -18.26
N GLN A 72 9.50 8.29 -16.95
CA GLN A 72 9.79 9.28 -15.91
C GLN A 72 11.21 9.10 -15.33
N HIS A 73 11.66 7.85 -15.24
CA HIS A 73 12.97 7.47 -14.72
C HIS A 73 13.66 6.55 -15.73
N HIS A 74 14.48 7.10 -16.63
CA HIS A 74 15.17 6.29 -17.65
C HIS A 74 16.27 5.43 -17.03
N ARG A 75 17.00 6.00 -16.07
CA ARG A 75 18.18 5.42 -15.42
C ARG A 75 17.95 5.32 -13.92
N PHE A 76 18.66 4.43 -13.25
CA PHE A 76 18.59 4.25 -11.80
C PHE A 76 18.92 5.53 -11.02
N HIS A 77 19.89 6.33 -11.48
CA HIS A 77 20.19 7.62 -10.85
C HIS A 77 19.07 8.67 -10.95
N ASN A 78 18.02 8.43 -11.74
CA ASN A 78 16.87 9.33 -11.81
C ASN A 78 15.89 9.14 -10.64
N PHE A 79 16.06 8.11 -9.80
CA PHE A 79 15.29 7.96 -8.57
C PHE A 79 15.89 8.82 -7.46
N PRO A 80 15.09 9.63 -6.75
CA PRO A 80 15.59 10.44 -5.63
C PRO A 80 16.19 9.60 -4.50
N SER A 81 15.77 8.33 -4.35
CA SER A 81 16.31 7.41 -3.36
C SER A 81 17.61 6.74 -3.81
N PHE A 82 18.07 6.87 -5.06
CA PHE A 82 19.29 6.21 -5.53
C PHE A 82 20.51 6.56 -4.64
N PRO A 83 21.33 5.58 -4.23
CA PRO A 83 21.36 4.18 -4.65
C PRO A 83 20.48 3.24 -3.81
N ARG A 84 19.62 3.74 -2.92
CA ARG A 84 18.65 2.94 -2.15
C ARG A 84 17.47 2.50 -3.03
N ILE A 85 17.77 1.56 -3.91
CA ILE A 85 16.86 0.90 -4.83
C ILE A 85 17.09 -0.62 -4.84
N GLY A 86 16.14 -1.38 -5.38
CA GLY A 86 16.26 -2.84 -5.49
C GLY A 86 15.00 -3.53 -6.00
N GLY A 87 14.94 -4.85 -5.83
CA GLY A 87 13.77 -5.68 -6.04
C GLY A 87 13.07 -6.08 -4.74
N ALA A 88 11.80 -6.48 -4.86
CA ALA A 88 11.00 -6.99 -3.75
C ALA A 88 10.11 -8.17 -4.18
N PHE A 89 9.84 -9.05 -3.21
CA PHE A 89 8.96 -10.22 -3.35
C PHE A 89 7.53 -9.87 -3.79
N ASP A 90 7.06 -8.67 -3.42
CA ASP A 90 5.71 -8.19 -3.63
C ASP A 90 5.56 -7.33 -4.91
N ILE A 91 6.50 -7.50 -5.85
CA ILE A 91 6.38 -6.94 -7.20
C ILE A 91 6.07 -8.11 -8.14
N PRO A 92 4.78 -8.39 -8.42
CA PRO A 92 4.41 -9.22 -9.56
C PRO A 92 4.74 -8.48 -10.85
N PRO A 93 4.88 -9.18 -11.98
CA PRO A 93 5.03 -8.55 -13.28
C PRO A 93 3.93 -7.50 -13.50
N SER A 94 4.31 -6.23 -13.67
CA SER A 94 3.47 -5.08 -14.05
C SER A 94 2.56 -4.40 -12.99
N SER A 95 2.61 -4.81 -11.72
CA SER A 95 1.89 -4.18 -10.60
C SER A 95 2.84 -3.85 -9.44
N ASN A 96 2.44 -2.99 -8.49
CA ASN A 96 3.23 -2.64 -7.29
C ASN A 96 4.62 -2.02 -7.56
N CYS A 97 4.80 -1.36 -8.69
CA CYS A 97 6.05 -0.69 -9.04
C CYS A 97 6.26 0.64 -8.31
N GLY A 98 7.52 0.95 -7.98
CA GLY A 98 7.89 2.21 -7.33
C GLY A 98 7.40 2.32 -5.89
N ILE A 99 7.08 1.19 -5.24
CA ILE A 99 6.73 1.19 -3.82
C ILE A 99 7.94 1.56 -2.99
N CYS A 100 7.69 2.39 -1.98
CA CYS A 100 8.66 2.77 -0.98
C CYS A 100 8.55 1.85 0.24
N TRP A 101 9.68 1.31 0.68
CA TRP A 101 9.75 0.41 1.84
C TRP A 101 10.69 0.95 2.89
N LYS A 102 10.29 0.85 4.16
CA LYS A 102 11.21 0.93 5.28
C LYS A 102 11.66 -0.48 5.64
N LEU A 103 12.97 -0.71 5.60
CA LEU A 103 13.61 -1.93 6.09
C LEU A 103 14.31 -1.62 7.41
N THR A 104 14.20 -2.53 8.40
CA THR A 104 14.86 -2.42 9.70
C THR A 104 15.55 -3.73 10.02
N ASN A 105 16.87 -3.71 10.16
CA ASN A 105 17.65 -4.88 10.55
C ASN A 105 17.55 -5.03 12.07
N LEU A 106 16.88 -6.10 12.53
CA LEU A 106 16.64 -6.30 13.96
C LEU A 106 17.90 -6.61 14.78
N LYS A 107 19.02 -6.92 14.12
CA LYS A 107 20.28 -7.26 14.80
C LYS A 107 21.05 -6.02 15.26
N ASN A 108 21.03 -4.95 14.48
CA ASN A 108 21.73 -3.68 14.76
C ASN A 108 20.78 -2.47 14.93
N ASN A 109 19.48 -2.64 14.68
CA ASN A 109 18.46 -1.60 14.63
C ASN A 109 18.66 -0.53 13.54
N ASP A 110 19.53 -0.76 12.57
CA ASP A 110 19.68 0.15 11.43
C ASP A 110 18.43 0.09 10.55
N SER A 111 18.05 1.24 10.01
CA SER A 111 16.88 1.38 9.14
C SER A 111 17.22 2.14 7.87
N ILE A 112 16.71 1.66 6.75
CA ILE A 112 16.78 2.36 5.47
C ILE A 112 15.41 2.51 4.83
N ILE A 113 15.31 3.47 3.91
CA ILE A 113 14.17 3.64 3.01
C ILE A 113 14.65 3.30 1.60
N ILE A 114 13.95 2.43 0.89
CA ILE A 114 14.28 2.00 -0.49
C ILE A 114 13.09 2.18 -1.43
N THR A 115 13.38 2.42 -2.71
CA THR A 115 12.40 2.29 -3.81
C THR A 115 12.59 0.96 -4.52
N THR A 116 11.54 0.16 -4.64
CA THR A 116 11.64 -1.14 -5.32
C THR A 116 11.15 -1.06 -6.77
N LEU A 117 11.95 -1.59 -7.69
CA LEU A 117 11.84 -1.44 -9.13
C LEU A 117 11.80 -2.77 -9.89
N ASP A 118 12.07 -3.89 -9.22
CA ASP A 118 12.16 -5.19 -9.89
C ASP A 118 11.75 -6.32 -8.95
N HIS A 119 11.61 -7.52 -9.49
CA HIS A 119 11.21 -8.68 -8.71
C HIS A 119 12.38 -9.24 -7.91
N ALA A 120 12.10 -9.71 -6.70
CA ALA A 120 13.03 -10.58 -5.97
C ALA A 120 12.29 -11.87 -5.58
N ASP A 121 12.87 -13.03 -5.86
CA ASP A 121 12.21 -14.32 -5.56
C ASP A 121 11.88 -14.47 -4.06
N HIS A 122 12.74 -13.90 -3.21
CA HIS A 122 12.60 -13.93 -1.76
C HIS A 122 12.95 -12.57 -1.16
N GLY A 123 12.09 -12.07 -0.27
CA GLY A 123 12.33 -10.84 0.48
C GLY A 123 12.70 -9.64 -0.39
N PHE A 124 13.90 -9.11 -0.23
CA PHE A 124 14.40 -7.97 -0.98
C PHE A 124 15.80 -8.24 -1.55
N ASP A 125 16.06 -7.77 -2.76
CA ASP A 125 17.40 -7.77 -3.38
C ASP A 125 17.78 -6.32 -3.68
N ILE A 126 18.68 -5.72 -2.89
CA ILE A 126 18.95 -4.26 -2.94
C ILE A 126 20.34 -3.94 -3.43
N SER A 127 20.64 -2.68 -3.71
CA SER A 127 22.03 -2.26 -4.01
C SER A 127 22.98 -2.61 -2.86
N GLU A 128 24.25 -2.85 -3.18
CA GLU A 128 25.29 -3.09 -2.18
C GLU A 128 25.45 -1.90 -1.23
N GLU A 129 25.31 -0.68 -1.73
CA GLU A 129 25.36 0.52 -0.90
C GLU A 129 24.20 0.57 0.10
N ALA A 130 22.96 0.31 -0.34
CA ALA A 130 21.81 0.24 0.56
C ALA A 130 21.93 -0.91 1.57
N PHE A 131 22.46 -2.06 1.14
CA PHE A 131 22.69 -3.19 2.04
C PHE A 131 23.69 -2.84 3.14
N LYS A 132 24.81 -2.18 2.78
CA LYS A 132 25.80 -1.72 3.77
C LYS A 132 25.18 -0.73 4.74
N ASP A 133 24.38 0.22 4.26
CA ASP A 133 23.64 1.16 5.12
C ASP A 133 22.73 0.44 6.13
N LEU A 134 22.11 -0.68 5.73
CA LEU A 134 21.25 -1.50 6.59
C LEU A 134 22.04 -2.42 7.54
N ASN A 135 23.33 -2.62 7.31
CA ASN A 135 24.17 -3.58 8.03
C ASN A 135 25.41 -2.93 8.65
N GLY A 136 25.28 -1.68 9.12
CA GLY A 136 26.37 -0.97 9.80
C GLY A 136 27.65 -0.81 8.98
N GLY A 137 27.55 -0.74 7.65
CA GLY A 137 28.67 -0.59 6.72
C GLY A 137 29.29 -1.91 6.24
N HIS A 138 28.76 -3.07 6.63
CA HIS A 138 29.33 -4.38 6.31
C HIS A 138 28.59 -5.08 5.18
N LEU A 139 29.33 -5.80 4.33
CA LEU A 139 28.77 -6.66 3.28
C LEU A 139 28.90 -8.14 3.71
N VAL A 140 27.78 -8.85 3.68
CA VAL A 140 27.66 -10.30 3.90
C VAL A 140 26.65 -10.84 2.87
N PRO A 141 26.61 -12.15 2.57
CA PRO A 141 25.76 -12.68 1.49
C PRO A 141 24.27 -12.32 1.65
N GLU A 142 23.76 -12.35 2.88
CA GLU A 142 22.37 -12.02 3.19
C GLU A 142 22.20 -11.57 4.64
N LEU A 143 21.14 -10.81 4.90
CA LEU A 143 20.62 -10.54 6.23
C LEU A 143 19.37 -11.38 6.46
N HIS A 144 19.25 -11.95 7.65
CA HIS A 144 18.00 -12.52 8.14
C HIS A 144 17.39 -11.60 9.19
N HIS A 145 16.10 -11.80 9.48
CA HIS A 145 15.36 -11.06 10.49
C HIS A 145 15.28 -9.55 10.20
N VAL A 146 14.99 -9.19 8.96
CA VAL A 146 14.71 -7.80 8.58
C VAL A 146 13.21 -7.56 8.64
N GLU A 147 12.79 -6.60 9.46
CA GLU A 147 11.42 -6.09 9.41
C GLU A 147 11.24 -5.16 8.23
N TYR A 148 10.05 -5.21 7.62
CA TYR A 148 9.72 -4.39 6.48
C TYR A 148 8.30 -3.84 6.59
N ARG A 149 8.12 -2.62 6.11
CA ARG A 149 6.78 -2.02 5.98
C ARG A 149 6.72 -1.08 4.77
N ARG A 150 5.59 -1.09 4.08
CA ARG A 150 5.31 -0.09 3.04
C ARG A 150 5.22 1.29 3.69
N VAL A 151 5.77 2.30 3.05
CA VAL A 151 5.63 3.71 3.42
C VAL A 151 5.12 4.51 2.21
N PRO A 152 4.57 5.72 2.40
CA PRO A 152 4.13 6.54 1.29
C PRO A 152 5.27 6.80 0.28
N PRO A 153 5.00 6.80 -1.05
CA PRO A 153 6.02 7.07 -2.07
C PRO A 153 6.81 8.37 -1.87
N SER A 154 6.16 9.39 -1.29
CA SER A 154 6.79 10.67 -0.96
C SER A 154 7.97 10.55 0.01
N VAL A 155 8.04 9.50 0.82
CA VAL A 155 9.19 9.21 1.70
C VAL A 155 10.44 8.83 0.88
N CYS A 156 10.25 8.27 -0.32
CA CYS A 156 11.29 8.01 -1.31
C CYS A 156 11.51 9.18 -2.28
N GLY A 157 10.75 10.28 -2.15
CA GLY A 157 10.80 11.44 -3.05
C GLY A 157 10.03 11.29 -4.36
N LEU A 158 9.14 10.30 -4.47
CA LEU A 158 8.29 10.04 -5.64
C LEU A 158 6.91 10.69 -5.54
#